data_AF-A0A9N8HTC4-F1
#
_entry.id   AF-A0A9N8HTC4-F1
#
_cell.length_a   1.000
_cell.length_b   1.000
_cell.length_c   1.000
_cell.angle_alpha   90.00
_cell.angle_beta   90.00
_cell.angle_gamma   90.00
#
_symmetry.space_group_name_H-M   'P 1'
#
loop_
_entity.id
_entity.type
_entity.pdbx_description
1 polymer ?
#
loop_
_entity_poly.entity_id
_entity_poly.type
_entity_poly.pdbx_seq_one_letter_code
_entity_poly.pdbx_strand_id
1 'polypeptide(L)'
;MVNLIRIRKYTIAIASTALVLHTALRIIGFNESKFAQNAGVWVTRYRRAATITLHGIYNQEPGTASSEIRVHERHSPDLEIVDLYDWELECIKEGALMVRSNETSRSKHRMQVGKCDPPPELVTDCCESPFSSAGTVVNVAFQKCGRASHAWLHQNGSLQQHAREFLAEMPLPIATGTHEEGTTSNAIRCDVCRIVELSRQHNLTITFVGDSMQAQVWQGLIYELQRRQYRTKMLNNWTQNEGFWKTKIQYRETLQIQSAYWDTTGTDHSPHVTMNFFQVYILPFQHTFEMEEVADSGEVLILGWGLHWNSDNPQHPLSLPSAYVSAMKGFLSFIRHNGTRTQLLVHRETSAQHFDAIAGDYSKWSQTPNKVQECRPIGFHAELSTWRERCVKEAALQAGYHYRVADTSMPPILHTGSSQGNNGRSAINKELVQQNATSLHPRKELLVLPYYNFTAPHYDQHPPEKEADCTHYCPSPFLFLPLWRSLRIVMDRQYG
;
A
#
# COMPACT_ATOMS: atom_id res chain seq x y z
N MET A 1 -29.55 4.90 37.79
CA MET A 1 -29.12 3.74 38.62
C MET A 1 -28.84 2.45 37.81
N VAL A 2 -29.63 2.11 36.78
CA VAL A 2 -29.46 0.86 36.01
C VAL A 2 -28.10 0.77 35.27
N ASN A 3 -27.55 1.88 34.78
CA ASN A 3 -26.24 1.91 34.10
C ASN A 3 -25.04 1.72 35.05
N LEU A 4 -25.16 2.16 36.30
CA LEU A 4 -24.12 1.96 37.34
C LEU A 4 -24.01 0.49 37.78
N ILE A 5 -25.14 -0.24 37.74
CA ILE A 5 -25.18 -1.68 38.05
C ILE A 5 -24.56 -2.49 36.90
N ARG A 6 -24.78 -2.10 35.63
CA ARG A 6 -24.12 -2.74 34.48
C ARG A 6 -22.60 -2.55 34.52
N ILE A 7 -22.11 -1.34 34.78
CA ILE A 7 -20.67 -1.08 34.87
C ILE A 7 -20.02 -1.92 35.98
N ARG A 8 -20.64 -2.00 37.17
CA ARG A 8 -20.14 -2.87 38.25
C ARG A 8 -20.09 -4.35 37.87
N LYS A 9 -21.09 -4.86 37.13
CA LYS A 9 -21.09 -6.26 36.66
C LYS A 9 -19.96 -6.54 35.66
N TYR A 10 -19.68 -5.61 34.75
CA TYR A 10 -18.56 -5.74 33.80
C TYR A 10 -17.20 -5.66 34.50
N THR A 11 -17.03 -4.76 35.47
CA THR A 11 -15.77 -4.66 36.23
C THR A 11 -15.50 -5.92 37.05
N ILE A 12 -16.52 -6.51 37.67
CA ILE A 12 -16.40 -7.77 38.42
C ILE A 12 -16.05 -8.92 37.48
N ALA A 13 -16.71 -9.03 36.32
CA ALA A 13 -16.42 -10.07 35.34
C ALA A 13 -14.98 -10.02 34.83
N ILE A 14 -14.46 -8.82 34.51
CA ILE A 14 -13.08 -8.64 34.07
C ILE A 14 -12.08 -9.02 35.18
N ALA A 15 -12.35 -8.63 36.43
CA ALA A 15 -11.50 -8.98 37.57
C ALA A 15 -11.46 -10.50 37.83
N SER A 16 -12.59 -11.17 37.70
CA SER A 16 -12.68 -12.64 37.85
C SER A 16 -11.91 -13.37 36.75
N THR A 17 -12.02 -12.93 35.49
CA THR A 17 -11.28 -13.55 34.37
C THR A 17 -9.78 -13.31 34.49
N ALA A 18 -9.35 -12.12 34.93
CA ALA A 18 -7.94 -11.82 35.17
C ALA A 18 -7.34 -12.69 36.30
N LEU A 19 -8.11 -12.97 37.35
CA LEU A 19 -7.68 -13.81 38.47
C LEU A 19 -7.55 -15.29 38.06
N VAL A 20 -8.50 -15.81 37.27
CA VAL A 20 -8.45 -17.18 36.73
C VAL A 20 -7.25 -17.34 35.79
N LEU A 21 -7.00 -16.36 34.92
CA LEU A 21 -5.86 -16.38 34.00
C LEU A 21 -4.53 -16.30 34.76
N HIS A 22 -4.43 -15.46 35.79
CA HIS A 22 -3.23 -15.37 36.61
C HIS A 22 -2.94 -16.68 37.36
N THR A 23 -3.97 -17.36 37.86
CA THR A 23 -3.85 -18.64 38.54
C THR A 23 -3.42 -19.75 37.59
N ALA A 24 -4.00 -19.79 36.38
CA ALA A 24 -3.62 -20.74 35.33
C ALA A 24 -2.16 -20.54 34.88
N LEU A 25 -1.71 -19.30 34.75
CA LEU A 25 -0.33 -18.99 34.36
C LEU A 25 0.70 -19.38 35.44
N ARG A 26 0.34 -19.32 36.73
CA ARG A 26 1.22 -19.82 37.81
C ARG A 26 1.34 -21.34 37.83
N ILE A 27 0.27 -22.06 37.49
CA ILE A 27 0.28 -23.53 37.47
C ILE A 27 1.24 -24.06 36.39
N ILE A 28 1.45 -23.34 35.29
CA ILE A 28 2.33 -23.74 34.19
C ILE A 28 3.78 -23.21 34.30
N GLY A 29 4.19 -22.70 35.47
CA GLY A 29 5.57 -22.23 35.70
C GLY A 29 5.94 -20.98 34.90
N PHE A 30 4.96 -20.15 34.54
CA PHE A 30 5.19 -18.97 33.71
C PHE A 30 6.01 -17.90 34.47
N ASN A 31 7.14 -17.49 33.88
CA ASN A 31 8.07 -16.55 34.50
C ASN A 31 7.58 -15.10 34.34
N GLU A 32 7.03 -14.53 35.41
CA GLU A 32 6.41 -13.20 35.49
C GLU A 32 7.34 -12.05 35.01
N SER A 33 8.66 -12.20 35.10
CA SER A 33 9.63 -11.15 34.76
C SER A 33 9.69 -10.81 33.26
N LYS A 34 9.50 -11.79 32.37
CA LYS A 34 9.47 -11.57 30.90
C LYS A 34 8.12 -11.05 30.41
N PHE A 35 7.03 -11.34 31.12
CA PHE A 35 5.70 -10.86 30.75
C PHE A 35 5.49 -9.39 31.13
N ALA A 36 6.02 -8.95 32.28
CA ALA A 36 5.90 -7.57 32.73
C ALA A 36 6.57 -6.56 31.77
N GLN A 37 7.70 -6.92 31.14
CA GLN A 37 8.35 -6.07 30.13
C GLN A 37 7.54 -5.93 28.84
N ASN A 38 6.84 -7.00 28.41
CA ASN A 38 6.03 -6.97 27.21
C ASN A 38 4.62 -6.38 27.46
N ALA A 39 4.00 -6.65 28.61
CA ALA A 39 2.69 -6.12 28.97
C ALA A 39 2.69 -4.59 29.16
N GLY A 40 3.80 -4.01 29.60
CA GLY A 40 3.97 -2.55 29.74
C GLY A 40 3.79 -1.79 28.41
N VAL A 41 4.19 -2.39 27.28
CA VAL A 41 4.04 -1.79 25.95
C VAL A 41 2.59 -1.87 25.46
N TRP A 42 1.90 -2.97 25.75
CA TRP A 42 0.50 -3.20 25.36
C TRP A 42 -0.51 -2.38 26.18
N VAL A 43 -0.32 -2.27 27.49
CA VAL A 43 -1.22 -1.51 28.39
C VAL A 43 -1.13 0.00 28.11
N THR A 44 0.05 0.50 27.71
CA THR A 44 0.24 1.92 27.36
C THR A 44 -0.42 2.28 26.03
N ARG A 45 -0.45 1.35 25.05
CA ARG A 45 -1.19 1.51 23.78
C ARG A 45 -2.71 1.46 23.98
N TYR A 46 -3.22 0.51 24.78
CA TYR A 46 -4.66 0.39 25.04
C TYR A 46 -5.23 1.55 25.87
N ARG A 47 -4.46 2.11 26.82
CA ARG A 47 -4.89 3.31 27.55
C ARG A 47 -5.05 4.53 26.65
N ARG A 48 -4.22 4.70 25.62
CA ARG A 48 -4.36 5.81 24.66
C ARG A 48 -5.61 5.65 23.79
N ALA A 49 -5.89 4.44 23.30
CA ALA A 49 -7.10 4.17 22.52
C ALA A 49 -8.39 4.38 23.34
N ALA A 50 -8.45 3.86 24.58
CA ALA A 50 -9.64 3.99 25.43
C ALA A 50 -9.91 5.42 25.92
N THR A 51 -8.87 6.26 26.06
CA THR A 51 -9.03 7.66 26.50
C THR A 51 -9.58 8.55 25.37
N ILE A 52 -9.30 8.22 24.10
CA ILE A 52 -9.84 8.95 22.95
C ILE A 52 -11.33 8.65 22.74
N THR A 53 -11.80 7.44 23.05
CA THR A 53 -13.21 7.05 22.88
C THR A 53 -14.13 7.62 23.96
N LEU A 54 -13.62 7.94 25.16
CA LEU A 54 -14.43 8.36 26.31
C LEU A 54 -14.69 9.88 26.42
N HIS A 55 -14.11 10.71 25.54
CA HIS A 55 -14.39 12.16 25.51
C HIS A 55 -15.34 12.61 24.38
N GLY A 56 -15.88 11.67 23.59
CA GLY A 56 -16.76 11.99 22.46
C GLY A 56 -18.26 11.79 22.68
N ILE A 57 -18.69 11.33 23.86
CA ILE A 57 -20.08 10.86 24.07
C ILE A 57 -20.68 11.50 25.32
N TYR A 58 -20.88 12.82 25.34
CA TYR A 58 -21.90 13.47 26.18
C TYR A 58 -22.10 14.91 25.66
N ASN A 59 -23.14 15.10 24.85
CA ASN A 59 -24.02 16.29 24.77
C ASN A 59 -24.73 16.29 23.41
N GLN A 60 -25.94 15.72 23.35
CA GLN A 60 -26.93 16.10 22.36
C GLN A 60 -28.29 16.21 23.06
N GLU A 61 -28.81 17.44 23.09
CA GLU A 61 -30.19 17.74 23.44
C GLU A 61 -31.10 17.47 22.22
N PRO A 62 -32.38 17.12 22.44
CA PRO A 62 -33.34 16.92 21.35
C PRO A 62 -34.00 18.26 20.97
N GLY A 63 -33.75 18.74 19.76
CA GLY A 63 -34.38 19.97 19.26
C GLY A 63 -34.49 20.03 17.74
N THR A 64 -35.74 19.89 17.28
CA THR A 64 -36.34 20.38 16.01
C THR A 64 -35.68 20.03 14.67
N ALA A 65 -36.45 19.29 13.87
CA ALA A 65 -36.19 18.96 12.49
C ALA A 65 -36.15 20.21 11.59
N SER A 66 -34.98 20.50 11.04
CA SER A 66 -34.80 21.18 9.76
C SER A 66 -33.75 20.40 8.96
N SER A 67 -34.10 20.00 7.75
CA SER A 67 -33.29 19.20 6.83
C SER A 67 -32.12 19.99 6.22
N GLU A 68 -31.23 20.49 7.06
CA GLU A 68 -29.89 20.89 6.65
C GLU A 68 -28.96 19.69 6.87
N ILE A 69 -28.53 19.08 5.76
CA ILE A 69 -27.42 18.13 5.77
C ILE A 69 -26.16 18.95 6.10
N ARG A 70 -25.84 19.06 7.39
CA ARG A 70 -24.56 19.60 7.86
C ARG A 70 -23.48 18.58 7.54
N VAL A 71 -22.84 18.74 6.38
CA VAL A 71 -21.66 17.97 5.96
C VAL A 71 -20.43 18.48 6.75
N HIS A 72 -20.33 18.06 8.00
CA HIS A 72 -19.06 17.99 8.72
C HIS A 72 -18.77 16.53 9.02
N GLU A 73 -18.52 15.75 7.98
CA GLU A 73 -18.13 14.35 8.12
C GLU A 73 -16.63 14.19 7.85
N ARG A 74 -15.92 13.95 8.95
CA ARG A 74 -14.55 13.45 9.02
C ARG A 74 -14.37 12.24 8.11
N HIS A 75 -13.13 11.96 7.70
CA HIS A 75 -12.73 10.71 7.05
C HIS A 75 -13.40 9.49 7.71
N SER A 76 -14.48 8.97 7.12
CA SER A 76 -15.04 7.69 7.53
C SER A 76 -14.37 6.60 6.67
N PRO A 77 -13.78 5.56 7.28
CA PRO A 77 -13.31 4.37 6.56
C PRO A 77 -14.35 3.78 5.61
N ASP A 78 -15.64 3.98 5.88
CA ASP A 78 -16.76 3.50 5.07
C ASP A 78 -16.85 4.13 3.68
N LEU A 79 -16.18 5.26 3.44
CA LEU A 79 -16.14 5.92 2.12
C LEU A 79 -14.90 5.55 1.31
N GLU A 80 -13.81 5.20 1.99
CA GLU A 80 -12.61 4.69 1.35
C GLU A 80 -12.82 3.26 0.88
N ILE A 81 -13.54 2.47 1.67
CA ILE A 81 -13.92 1.10 1.34
C ILE A 81 -15.22 1.15 0.54
N VAL A 82 -15.13 1.01 -0.79
CA VAL A 82 -16.32 0.71 -1.59
C VAL A 82 -16.69 -0.73 -1.31
N ASP A 83 -17.78 -0.91 -0.56
CA ASP A 83 -18.31 -2.23 -0.22
C ASP A 83 -19.06 -2.82 -1.42
N LEU A 84 -18.30 -3.44 -2.32
CA LEU A 84 -18.84 -4.20 -3.45
C LEU A 84 -18.87 -5.69 -3.16
N TYR A 85 -18.73 -6.09 -1.89
CA TYR A 85 -18.47 -7.46 -1.53
C TYR A 85 -19.50 -8.45 -2.08
N ASP A 86 -20.78 -8.14 -1.89
CA ASP A 86 -21.87 -9.03 -2.31
C ASP A 86 -21.86 -9.24 -3.83
N TRP A 87 -21.61 -8.17 -4.59
CA TRP A 87 -21.46 -8.23 -6.03
C TRP A 87 -20.21 -9.02 -6.44
N GLU A 88 -19.08 -8.80 -5.76
CA GLU A 88 -17.82 -9.50 -6.05
C GLU A 88 -17.93 -11.01 -5.80
N LEU A 89 -18.57 -11.38 -4.69
CA LEU A 89 -18.83 -12.76 -4.34
C LEU A 89 -19.76 -13.44 -5.34
N GLU A 90 -20.77 -12.72 -5.83
CA GLU A 90 -21.70 -13.28 -6.82
C GLU A 90 -21.00 -13.54 -8.16
N CYS A 91 -20.16 -12.61 -8.62
CA CYS A 91 -19.32 -12.83 -9.81
C CYS A 91 -18.40 -14.06 -9.66
N ILE A 92 -17.85 -14.31 -8.46
CA ILE A 92 -17.05 -15.52 -8.18
C ILE A 92 -17.90 -16.78 -8.27
N LYS A 93 -19.08 -16.79 -7.64
CA LYS A 93 -19.98 -17.96 -7.62
C LYS A 93 -20.50 -18.31 -9.01
N GLU A 94 -20.81 -17.31 -9.82
CA GLU A 94 -21.28 -17.49 -11.19
C GLU A 94 -20.18 -17.94 -12.16
N GLY A 95 -18.93 -18.04 -11.69
CA GLY A 95 -17.80 -18.46 -12.50
C GLY A 95 -17.50 -17.48 -13.64
N ALA A 96 -17.82 -16.20 -13.44
CA ALA A 96 -17.57 -15.15 -14.43
C ALA A 96 -16.11 -15.21 -14.86
N LEU A 97 -15.89 -15.49 -16.15
CA LEU A 97 -14.55 -15.64 -16.69
C LEU A 97 -13.87 -14.27 -16.69
N MET A 98 -12.67 -14.25 -16.12
CA MET A 98 -11.87 -13.03 -16.00
C MET A 98 -11.31 -12.64 -17.36
N VAL A 99 -11.70 -11.47 -17.85
CA VAL A 99 -11.17 -10.92 -19.10
C VAL A 99 -10.10 -9.90 -18.74
N ARG A 100 -8.96 -9.94 -19.43
CA ARG A 100 -8.00 -8.81 -19.37
C ARG A 100 -8.59 -7.65 -20.15
N SER A 101 -8.44 -6.44 -19.62
CA SER A 101 -8.80 -5.17 -20.29
C SER A 101 -8.19 -4.95 -21.68
N ASN A 102 -7.24 -5.80 -22.09
CA ASN A 102 -6.57 -5.75 -23.38
C ASN A 102 -6.90 -6.91 -24.33
N GLU A 103 -7.88 -7.77 -24.00
CA GLU A 103 -8.32 -8.80 -24.94
C GLU A 103 -9.20 -8.22 -26.06
N THR A 104 -8.92 -8.64 -27.29
CA THR A 104 -9.60 -8.18 -28.51
C THR A 104 -11.13 -8.28 -28.40
N SER A 105 -11.86 -7.45 -29.16
CA SER A 105 -13.33 -7.48 -29.22
C SER A 105 -13.92 -8.88 -29.51
N ARG A 106 -13.14 -9.79 -30.10
CA ARG A 106 -13.50 -11.21 -30.31
C ARG A 106 -13.55 -12.04 -29.02
N SER A 107 -12.71 -11.75 -28.02
CA SER A 107 -12.77 -12.38 -26.70
C SER A 107 -14.00 -11.92 -25.91
N LYS A 108 -14.26 -10.60 -25.94
CA LYS A 108 -15.49 -9.99 -25.37
C LYS A 108 -16.77 -10.61 -25.94
N HIS A 109 -16.75 -11.03 -27.21
CA HIS A 109 -17.89 -11.66 -27.88
C HIS A 109 -18.03 -13.18 -27.62
N ARG A 110 -16.94 -13.89 -27.33
CA ARG A 110 -16.98 -15.33 -26.98
C ARG A 110 -17.47 -15.57 -25.56
N MET A 111 -17.38 -14.56 -24.70
CA MET A 111 -17.86 -14.60 -23.33
C MET A 111 -19.11 -13.73 -23.21
N GLN A 112 -20.23 -14.23 -23.71
CA GLN A 112 -21.53 -13.86 -23.15
C GLN A 112 -21.57 -14.39 -21.70
N VAL A 113 -20.84 -13.73 -20.80
CA VAL A 113 -21.05 -13.90 -19.36
C VAL A 113 -22.43 -13.33 -19.12
N GLY A 114 -23.43 -14.21 -19.01
CA GLY A 114 -24.76 -13.79 -18.61
C GLY A 114 -24.64 -13.09 -17.26
N LYS A 115 -25.14 -11.84 -17.18
CA LYS A 115 -25.49 -11.13 -15.95
C LYS A 115 -24.37 -10.62 -15.04
N CYS A 116 -23.21 -10.20 -15.57
CA CYS A 116 -22.51 -9.16 -14.82
C CYS A 116 -23.21 -7.82 -15.08
N ASP A 117 -24.14 -7.47 -14.21
CA ASP A 117 -24.74 -6.14 -14.12
C ASP A 117 -24.10 -5.46 -12.90
N PRO A 118 -23.03 -4.66 -13.09
CA PRO A 118 -22.42 -3.98 -11.97
C PRO A 118 -23.42 -2.93 -11.45
N PRO A 119 -23.38 -2.57 -10.15
CA PRO A 119 -24.17 -1.46 -9.64
C PRO A 119 -24.11 -0.25 -10.58
N PRO A 120 -25.21 0.51 -10.79
CA PRO A 120 -25.26 1.61 -11.76
C PRO A 120 -24.16 2.66 -11.60
N GLU A 121 -23.56 2.73 -10.41
CA GLU A 121 -22.46 3.63 -10.07
C GLU A 121 -21.08 3.15 -10.57
N LEU A 122 -20.97 1.96 -11.14
CA LEU A 122 -19.72 1.42 -11.68
C LEU A 122 -19.73 1.43 -13.21
N VAL A 123 -18.56 1.58 -13.81
CA VAL A 123 -18.41 1.48 -15.27
C VAL A 123 -18.73 0.04 -15.68
N THR A 124 -19.47 -0.16 -16.77
CA THR A 124 -19.85 -1.50 -17.26
C THR A 124 -18.64 -2.39 -17.59
N ASP A 125 -17.47 -1.80 -17.82
CA ASP A 125 -16.21 -2.50 -18.00
C ASP A 125 -15.68 -3.14 -16.70
N CYS A 126 -16.17 -2.75 -15.52
CA CYS A 126 -15.86 -3.40 -14.24
C CYS A 126 -16.36 -4.84 -14.16
N CYS A 127 -17.20 -5.27 -15.09
CA CYS A 127 -17.60 -6.66 -15.22
C CYS A 127 -16.52 -7.62 -15.70
N GLU A 128 -15.33 -7.08 -15.98
CA GLU A 128 -14.10 -7.84 -16.17
C GLU A 128 -13.53 -8.32 -14.81
N SER A 129 -14.30 -9.17 -14.11
CA SER A 129 -13.98 -9.88 -12.86
C SER A 129 -13.84 -9.03 -11.58
N PRO A 130 -14.27 -9.56 -10.42
CA PRO A 130 -14.18 -8.84 -9.16
C PRO A 130 -12.75 -8.50 -8.76
N PHE A 131 -11.74 -9.24 -9.22
CA PHE A 131 -10.36 -8.80 -9.23
C PHE A 131 -9.58 -9.65 -10.25
N SER A 132 -9.51 -9.21 -11.50
CA SER A 132 -8.87 -10.00 -12.56
C SER A 132 -7.35 -10.09 -12.36
N SER A 133 -6.91 -11.23 -11.83
CA SER A 133 -5.57 -11.81 -11.99
C SER A 133 -4.40 -10.85 -11.77
N ALA A 134 -4.04 -10.64 -10.51
CA ALA A 134 -2.82 -9.93 -10.12
C ALA A 134 -1.55 -10.71 -10.59
N GLY A 135 -1.17 -10.58 -11.85
CA GLY A 135 0.03 -11.10 -12.50
C GLY A 135 -0.27 -12.20 -13.53
N THR A 136 0.65 -12.39 -14.49
CA THR A 136 0.69 -13.57 -15.37
C THR A 136 0.63 -14.89 -14.60
N VAL A 137 1.10 -14.90 -13.35
CA VAL A 137 1.02 -16.03 -12.41
C VAL A 137 -0.42 -16.30 -11.94
N VAL A 138 -1.26 -15.25 -11.80
CA VAL A 138 -2.60 -15.36 -11.19
C VAL A 138 -3.73 -15.46 -12.20
N ASN A 139 -3.47 -15.25 -13.51
CA ASN A 139 -4.43 -15.53 -14.59
C ASN A 139 -5.04 -16.94 -14.50
N VAL A 140 -4.24 -17.92 -14.07
CA VAL A 140 -4.67 -19.32 -13.88
C VAL A 140 -5.05 -19.60 -12.42
N ALA A 141 -4.71 -18.71 -11.49
CA ALA A 141 -4.83 -18.94 -10.05
C ALA A 141 -6.09 -18.32 -9.41
N PHE A 142 -6.83 -17.42 -10.07
CA PHE A 142 -8.06 -16.89 -9.48
C PHE A 142 -9.13 -17.98 -9.22
N GLN A 143 -9.28 -18.94 -10.13
CA GLN A 143 -10.13 -20.11 -9.86
C GLN A 143 -9.67 -20.87 -8.60
N LYS A 144 -8.37 -20.80 -8.28
CA LYS A 144 -7.81 -21.37 -7.06
C LYS A 144 -8.13 -20.51 -5.84
N CYS A 145 -8.21 -19.19 -6.00
CA CYS A 145 -8.60 -18.25 -4.94
C CYS A 145 -10.01 -18.46 -4.39
N GLY A 146 -10.86 -19.29 -4.99
CA GLY A 146 -12.18 -19.62 -4.45
C GLY A 146 -12.15 -20.06 -2.97
N ARG A 147 -11.12 -20.81 -2.52
CA ARG A 147 -10.98 -21.11 -1.08
C ARG A 147 -10.57 -19.92 -0.24
N ALA A 148 -9.71 -19.03 -0.73
CA ALA A 148 -9.37 -17.79 -0.03
C ALA A 148 -10.61 -16.88 0.08
N SER A 149 -11.44 -16.82 -0.97
CA SER A 149 -12.73 -16.14 -0.97
C SER A 149 -13.74 -16.78 0.00
N HIS A 150 -13.77 -18.11 0.09
CA HIS A 150 -14.58 -18.83 1.10
C HIS A 150 -14.02 -18.71 2.52
N ALA A 151 -12.70 -18.71 2.70
CA ALA A 151 -12.06 -18.44 3.98
C ALA A 151 -12.41 -17.02 4.42
N TRP A 152 -12.45 -16.06 3.50
CA TRP A 152 -12.87 -14.70 3.79
C TRP A 152 -14.33 -14.61 4.28
N LEU A 153 -15.25 -15.38 3.68
CA LEU A 153 -16.63 -15.55 4.15
C LEU A 153 -16.72 -16.05 5.61
N HIS A 154 -15.84 -16.99 5.99
CA HIS A 154 -15.88 -17.63 7.30
C HIS A 154 -14.98 -16.98 8.35
N GLN A 155 -13.94 -16.26 7.94
CA GLN A 155 -12.99 -15.54 8.80
C GLN A 155 -13.40 -14.09 9.05
N ASN A 156 -14.69 -13.78 8.89
CA ASN A 156 -15.32 -12.56 9.38
C ASN A 156 -14.62 -11.27 8.90
N GLY A 157 -14.24 -11.22 7.62
CA GLY A 157 -13.70 -9.99 7.04
C GLY A 157 -12.36 -9.53 7.63
N SER A 158 -11.53 -10.42 8.18
CA SER A 158 -10.28 -10.05 8.87
C SER A 158 -9.40 -9.08 8.08
N LEU A 159 -9.21 -9.31 6.77
CA LEU A 159 -8.46 -8.41 5.89
C LEU A 159 -9.12 -7.02 5.75
N GLN A 160 -10.43 -6.97 5.56
CA GLN A 160 -11.18 -5.71 5.51
C GLN A 160 -11.10 -4.96 6.85
N GLN A 161 -11.24 -5.68 7.96
CA GLN A 161 -11.14 -5.13 9.30
C GLN A 161 -9.73 -4.56 9.57
N HIS A 162 -8.68 -5.30 9.24
CA HIS A 162 -7.31 -4.81 9.35
C HIS A 162 -7.07 -3.59 8.44
N ALA A 163 -7.68 -3.55 7.25
CA ALA A 163 -7.59 -2.37 6.39
C ALA A 163 -8.26 -1.16 7.06
N ARG A 164 -9.46 -1.31 7.63
CA ARG A 164 -10.12 -0.25 8.40
C ARG A 164 -9.27 0.24 9.57
N GLU A 165 -8.67 -0.68 10.31
CA GLU A 165 -7.77 -0.37 11.43
C GLU A 165 -6.54 0.39 10.95
N PHE A 166 -5.90 -0.05 9.87
CA PHE A 166 -4.77 0.66 9.28
C PHE A 166 -5.14 2.09 8.87
N LEU A 167 -6.28 2.28 8.19
CA LEU A 167 -6.75 3.61 7.78
C LEU A 167 -7.07 4.51 8.98
N ALA A 168 -7.53 3.93 10.10
CA ALA A 168 -7.80 4.64 11.34
C ALA A 168 -6.50 5.03 12.09
N GLU A 169 -5.47 4.18 12.02
CA GLU A 169 -4.14 4.44 12.57
C GLU A 169 -3.33 5.43 11.73
N MET A 170 -3.70 5.59 10.46
CA MET A 170 -3.06 6.49 9.48
C MET A 170 -4.02 7.59 9.01
N PRO A 171 -4.54 8.45 9.91
CA PRO A 171 -5.46 9.52 9.53
C PRO A 171 -4.78 10.54 8.62
N LEU A 172 -5.50 10.99 7.60
CA LEU A 172 -5.03 12.08 6.76
C LEU A 172 -5.12 13.40 7.54
N PRO A 173 -4.13 14.31 7.40
CA PRO A 173 -4.22 15.64 7.98
C PRO A 173 -5.48 16.34 7.46
N ILE A 174 -6.36 16.75 8.37
CA ILE A 174 -7.49 17.61 7.99
C ILE A 174 -6.86 18.94 7.59
N ALA A 175 -7.06 19.37 6.35
CA ALA A 175 -6.66 20.70 5.93
C ALA A 175 -7.38 21.72 6.82
N THR A 176 -6.69 22.29 7.80
CA THR A 176 -7.24 23.30 8.72
C THR A 176 -7.37 24.67 8.05
N GLY A 177 -7.26 24.73 6.72
CA GLY A 177 -7.58 25.94 5.98
C GLY A 177 -9.04 26.28 6.23
N THR A 178 -9.29 27.53 6.64
CA THR A 178 -10.62 28.11 6.66
C THR A 178 -11.24 27.89 5.30
N HIS A 179 -12.07 26.86 5.17
CA HIS A 179 -12.88 26.64 4.00
C HIS A 179 -13.63 27.95 3.77
N GLU A 180 -13.26 28.69 2.73
CA GLU A 180 -14.11 29.76 2.22
C GLU A 180 -15.43 29.08 1.87
N GLU A 181 -16.44 29.30 2.72
CA GLU A 181 -17.81 28.87 2.54
C GLU A 181 -18.25 29.25 1.12
N GLY A 182 -18.24 28.30 0.19
CA GLY A 182 -18.67 28.55 -1.19
C GLY A 182 -17.93 27.76 -2.25
N THR A 183 -16.70 27.32 -2.02
CA THR A 183 -16.07 26.37 -2.93
C THR A 183 -16.32 24.96 -2.42
N THR A 184 -17.31 24.30 -3.03
CA THR A 184 -17.50 22.84 -2.99
C THR A 184 -16.35 22.15 -3.73
N SER A 185 -15.11 22.50 -3.37
CA SER A 185 -13.94 21.68 -3.64
C SER A 185 -14.23 20.37 -2.96
N ASN A 186 -14.81 19.44 -3.73
CA ASN A 186 -15.09 18.08 -3.34
C ASN A 186 -13.76 17.55 -2.81
N ALA A 187 -13.62 17.52 -1.48
CA ALA A 187 -12.47 16.93 -0.82
C ALA A 187 -12.39 15.51 -1.35
N ILE A 188 -11.47 15.27 -2.29
CA ILE A 188 -11.39 13.99 -2.99
C ILE A 188 -11.09 12.95 -1.92
N ARG A 189 -12.09 12.13 -1.63
CA ARG A 189 -12.10 11.29 -0.43
C ARG A 189 -11.22 10.08 -0.62
N CYS A 190 -11.21 9.51 -1.83
CA CYS A 190 -10.50 8.28 -2.16
C CYS A 190 -8.98 8.48 -2.35
N ASP A 191 -8.17 7.55 -1.82
CA ASP A 191 -6.72 7.67 -1.77
C ASP A 191 -6.08 7.67 -3.17
N VAL A 192 -6.47 6.70 -3.99
CA VAL A 192 -6.04 6.59 -5.39
C VAL A 192 -6.50 7.79 -6.22
N CYS A 193 -7.71 8.29 -5.98
CA CYS A 193 -8.25 9.46 -6.66
C CYS A 193 -7.41 10.71 -6.34
N ARG A 194 -7.03 10.88 -5.06
CA ARG A 194 -6.18 11.99 -4.64
C ARG A 194 -4.77 11.89 -5.23
N ILE A 195 -4.20 10.68 -5.27
CA ILE A 195 -2.91 10.42 -5.93
C ILE A 195 -2.96 10.86 -7.40
N VAL A 196 -3.97 10.41 -8.15
CA VAL A 196 -4.12 10.77 -9.57
C VAL A 196 -4.39 12.27 -9.73
N GLU A 197 -5.20 12.86 -8.88
CA GLU A 197 -5.48 14.29 -8.96
C GLU A 197 -4.22 15.14 -8.69
N LEU A 198 -3.41 14.79 -7.68
CA LEU A 198 -2.14 15.44 -7.44
C LEU A 198 -1.21 15.28 -8.66
N SER A 199 -1.14 14.08 -9.25
CA SER A 199 -0.38 13.86 -10.47
C SER A 199 -0.87 14.75 -11.62
N ARG A 200 -2.18 14.92 -11.78
CA ARG A 200 -2.73 15.80 -12.80
C ARG A 200 -2.39 17.27 -12.54
N GLN A 201 -2.63 17.75 -11.32
CA GLN A 201 -2.43 19.14 -10.93
C GLN A 201 -0.97 19.58 -11.07
N HIS A 202 -0.03 18.67 -10.81
CA HIS A 202 1.40 18.93 -10.86
C HIS A 202 2.09 18.36 -12.11
N ASN A 203 1.32 17.83 -13.07
CA ASN A 203 1.82 17.18 -14.29
C ASN A 203 2.90 16.11 -14.00
N LEU A 204 2.64 15.27 -13.00
CA LEU A 204 3.55 14.21 -12.55
C LEU A 204 3.31 12.92 -13.34
N THR A 205 4.40 12.26 -13.67
CA THR A 205 4.44 10.85 -14.07
C THR A 205 4.83 10.00 -12.86
N ILE A 206 4.03 8.98 -12.55
CA ILE A 206 4.34 8.01 -11.51
C ILE A 206 4.91 6.75 -12.16
N THR A 207 6.09 6.32 -11.72
CA THR A 207 6.68 5.05 -12.15
C THR A 207 6.72 4.06 -11.00
N PHE A 208 6.20 2.86 -11.25
CA PHE A 208 6.41 1.69 -10.42
C PHE A 208 7.52 0.82 -11.02
N VAL A 209 8.43 0.34 -10.19
CA VAL A 209 9.45 -0.63 -10.61
C VAL A 209 9.60 -1.69 -9.54
N GLY A 210 9.56 -2.97 -9.93
CA GLY A 210 9.69 -4.03 -8.94
C GLY A 210 9.44 -5.44 -9.46
N ASP A 211 9.33 -6.36 -8.53
CA ASP A 211 9.09 -7.78 -8.78
C ASP A 211 7.61 -8.11 -9.05
N SER A 212 7.26 -9.40 -9.04
CA SER A 212 5.88 -9.84 -9.27
C SER A 212 4.89 -9.33 -8.23
N MET A 213 5.32 -9.05 -6.99
CA MET A 213 4.45 -8.44 -6.00
C MET A 213 4.19 -6.97 -6.31
N GLN A 214 5.17 -6.24 -6.87
CA GLN A 214 4.93 -4.89 -7.38
C GLN A 214 3.98 -4.89 -8.58
N ALA A 215 4.04 -5.93 -9.43
CA ALA A 215 3.07 -6.14 -10.50
C ALA A 215 1.64 -6.34 -9.95
N GLN A 216 1.48 -7.07 -8.83
CA GLN A 216 0.17 -7.20 -8.18
C GLN A 216 -0.37 -5.85 -7.69
N VAL A 217 0.48 -5.00 -7.10
CA VAL A 217 0.12 -3.64 -6.65
C VAL A 217 -0.28 -2.76 -7.83
N TRP A 218 0.50 -2.80 -8.92
CA TRP A 218 0.23 -2.06 -10.16
C TRP A 218 -1.14 -2.41 -10.75
N GLN A 219 -1.46 -3.70 -10.82
CA GLN A 219 -2.74 -4.15 -11.35
C GLN A 219 -3.89 -3.84 -10.39
N GLY A 220 -3.70 -4.01 -9.08
CA GLY A 220 -4.67 -3.59 -8.08
C GLY A 220 -5.03 -2.10 -8.19
N LEU A 221 -4.05 -1.25 -8.49
CA LEU A 221 -4.26 0.18 -8.74
C LEU A 221 -5.13 0.43 -9.99
N ILE A 222 -4.87 -0.26 -11.10
CA ILE A 222 -5.67 -0.12 -12.34
C ILE A 222 -7.14 -0.45 -12.07
N TYR A 223 -7.41 -1.54 -11.34
CA TYR A 223 -8.77 -1.93 -11.01
C TYR A 223 -9.43 -0.95 -10.05
N GLU A 224 -8.72 -0.48 -9.03
CA GLU A 224 -9.28 0.54 -8.12
C GLU A 224 -9.61 1.83 -8.88
N LEU A 225 -8.80 2.24 -9.86
CA LEU A 225 -9.11 3.38 -10.73
C LEU A 225 -10.41 3.17 -11.50
N GLN A 226 -10.60 2.00 -12.10
CA GLN A 226 -11.82 1.68 -12.85
C GLN A 226 -13.05 1.66 -11.95
N ARG A 227 -12.94 1.10 -10.73
CA ARG A 227 -14.01 1.14 -9.71
C ARG A 227 -14.40 2.57 -9.35
N ARG A 228 -13.45 3.50 -9.39
CA ARG A 228 -13.66 4.94 -9.16
C ARG A 228 -14.02 5.72 -10.43
N GLN A 229 -14.47 5.02 -11.47
CA GLN A 229 -14.92 5.60 -12.74
C GLN A 229 -13.84 6.35 -13.54
N TYR A 230 -12.56 6.08 -13.29
CA TYR A 230 -11.51 6.54 -14.19
C TYR A 230 -11.46 5.68 -15.44
N ARG A 231 -11.24 6.32 -16.59
CA ARG A 231 -10.93 5.62 -17.84
C ARG A 231 -9.43 5.36 -17.89
N THR A 232 -9.07 4.10 -18.06
CA THR A 232 -7.68 3.66 -18.13
C THR A 232 -7.37 3.10 -19.51
N LYS A 233 -6.26 3.52 -20.13
CA LYS A 233 -5.80 3.01 -21.42
C LYS A 233 -4.35 2.58 -21.32
N MET A 234 -4.10 1.31 -21.60
CA MET A 234 -2.74 0.79 -21.77
C MET A 234 -2.22 1.18 -23.16
N LEU A 235 -1.14 1.98 -23.21
CA LEU A 235 -0.55 2.43 -24.48
C LEU A 235 0.43 1.43 -25.07
N ASN A 236 1.33 0.92 -24.24
CA ASN A 236 2.37 0.00 -24.62
C ASN A 236 2.35 -1.17 -23.64
N ASN A 237 2.32 -2.38 -24.16
CA ASN A 237 2.60 -3.61 -23.41
C ASN A 237 3.72 -4.34 -24.15
N TRP A 238 4.95 -3.90 -23.91
CA TRP A 238 6.12 -4.51 -24.53
C TRP A 238 6.58 -5.66 -23.65
N THR A 239 6.09 -6.85 -23.99
CA THR A 239 6.67 -8.11 -23.51
C THR A 239 7.94 -8.39 -24.31
N GLN A 240 9.04 -8.76 -23.65
CA GLN A 240 10.27 -9.23 -24.30
C GLN A 240 10.03 -10.52 -25.13
N ASN A 241 9.31 -10.44 -26.24
CA ASN A 241 9.12 -11.56 -27.17
C ASN A 241 10.38 -11.83 -28.02
N GLU A 242 11.46 -11.04 -27.86
CA GLU A 242 12.68 -11.11 -28.68
C GLU A 242 13.96 -11.52 -27.91
N GLY A 243 13.80 -12.20 -26.77
CA GLY A 243 14.90 -12.85 -26.06
C GLY A 243 15.10 -12.29 -24.66
N PHE A 244 14.76 -13.12 -23.67
CA PHE A 244 14.85 -12.95 -22.22
C PHE A 244 16.26 -12.57 -21.69
N TRP A 245 17.25 -12.39 -22.56
CA TRP A 245 18.67 -12.31 -22.24
C TRP A 245 19.31 -10.94 -22.51
N LYS A 246 18.59 -9.97 -23.10
CA LYS A 246 19.18 -8.66 -23.46
C LYS A 246 19.05 -7.61 -22.35
N THR A 247 17.99 -7.65 -21.56
CA THR A 247 17.72 -6.67 -20.49
C THR A 247 17.09 -7.37 -19.29
N LYS A 248 17.30 -6.84 -18.08
CA LYS A 248 16.67 -7.32 -16.84
C LYS A 248 15.23 -6.85 -16.69
N ILE A 249 14.82 -5.85 -17.47
CA ILE A 249 13.43 -5.36 -17.55
C ILE A 249 12.59 -6.30 -18.41
N GLN A 250 11.73 -7.08 -17.76
CA GLN A 250 10.91 -8.10 -18.43
C GLN A 250 9.66 -7.53 -19.10
N TYR A 251 9.03 -6.55 -18.46
CA TYR A 251 7.79 -5.92 -18.92
C TYR A 251 7.90 -4.40 -18.80
N ARG A 252 7.38 -3.71 -19.80
CA ARG A 252 7.17 -2.26 -19.82
C ARG A 252 5.71 -1.99 -20.11
N GLU A 253 5.08 -1.29 -19.19
CA GLU A 253 3.68 -0.93 -19.27
C GLU A 253 3.53 0.58 -19.06
N THR A 254 2.75 1.22 -19.93
CA THR A 254 2.37 2.64 -19.78
C THR A 254 0.85 2.75 -19.74
N LEU A 255 0.35 3.28 -18.63
CA LEU A 255 -1.06 3.53 -18.36
C LEU A 255 -1.36 5.01 -18.53
N GLN A 256 -2.34 5.34 -19.36
CA GLN A 256 -2.98 6.64 -19.39
C GLN A 256 -4.29 6.61 -18.61
N ILE A 257 -4.48 7.59 -17.75
CA ILE A 257 -5.66 7.73 -16.90
C ILE A 257 -6.38 9.02 -17.29
N GLN A 258 -7.70 8.93 -17.45
CA GLN A 258 -8.59 10.04 -17.74
C GLN A 258 -9.79 10.00 -16.79
N SER A 259 -10.39 11.16 -16.52
CA SER A 259 -11.65 11.28 -15.78
C SER A 259 -12.64 12.12 -16.57
N ALA A 260 -13.92 11.71 -16.56
CA ALA A 260 -14.99 12.49 -17.18
C ALA A 260 -15.15 13.87 -16.53
N TYR A 261 -14.73 14.03 -15.27
CA TYR A 261 -14.81 15.29 -14.52
C TYR A 261 -13.74 16.31 -14.92
N TRP A 262 -12.72 15.91 -15.68
CA TRP A 262 -11.66 16.82 -16.12
C TRP A 262 -11.97 17.50 -17.44
N ASP A 263 -12.89 16.97 -18.23
CA ASP A 263 -13.29 17.54 -19.52
C ASP A 263 -14.36 18.61 -19.32
N THR A 264 -13.92 19.85 -19.11
CA THR A 264 -14.84 21.00 -18.97
C THR A 264 -15.06 21.74 -20.29
N THR A 265 -14.28 21.43 -21.33
CA THR A 265 -14.25 22.21 -22.57
C THR A 265 -14.75 21.46 -23.80
N GLY A 266 -14.99 20.15 -23.71
CA GLY A 266 -15.47 19.35 -24.85
C GLY A 266 -14.47 19.27 -25.99
N THR A 267 -13.19 19.48 -25.71
CA THR A 267 -12.10 19.40 -26.68
C THR A 267 -11.38 18.06 -26.54
N ASP A 268 -10.84 17.55 -27.65
CA ASP A 268 -10.08 16.28 -27.72
C ASP A 268 -8.76 16.29 -26.89
N HIS A 269 -8.54 17.32 -26.06
CA HIS A 269 -7.34 17.54 -25.24
C HIS A 269 -7.62 17.40 -23.75
N SER A 270 -8.55 16.52 -23.37
CA SER A 270 -8.75 16.16 -21.96
C SER A 270 -7.41 15.83 -21.30
N PRO A 271 -7.08 16.45 -20.15
CA PRO A 271 -5.83 16.18 -19.46
C PRO A 271 -5.78 14.69 -19.09
N HIS A 272 -4.58 14.12 -19.15
CA HIS A 272 -4.35 12.73 -18.78
C HIS A 272 -3.20 12.63 -17.79
N VAL A 273 -3.29 11.64 -16.91
CA VAL A 273 -2.20 11.25 -16.02
C VAL A 273 -1.52 10.04 -16.62
N THR A 274 -0.18 10.06 -16.64
CA THR A 274 0.62 8.93 -17.12
C THR A 274 1.23 8.21 -15.93
N MET A 275 1.11 6.88 -15.93
CA MET A 275 1.86 6.02 -15.03
C MET A 275 2.62 4.97 -15.81
N ASN A 276 3.81 4.61 -15.34
CA ASN A 276 4.66 3.59 -15.93
C ASN A 276 4.86 2.43 -14.96
N PHE A 277 5.06 1.23 -15.50
CA PHE A 277 5.48 0.06 -14.75
C PHE A 277 6.62 -0.68 -15.45
N PHE A 278 7.67 -0.98 -14.68
CA PHE A 278 8.81 -1.78 -15.09
C PHE A 278 8.92 -3.02 -14.21
N GLN A 279 8.71 -4.20 -14.78
CA GLN A 279 8.90 -5.45 -14.03
C GLN A 279 10.37 -5.88 -14.09
N VAL A 280 11.01 -5.95 -12.92
CA VAL A 280 12.42 -6.28 -12.71
C VAL A 280 12.52 -7.18 -11.48
N TYR A 281 12.86 -8.46 -11.65
CA TYR A 281 12.91 -9.38 -10.51
C TYR A 281 14.11 -9.21 -9.59
N ILE A 282 15.28 -8.91 -10.14
CA ILE A 282 16.53 -8.83 -9.39
C ILE A 282 17.42 -7.70 -9.89
N LEU A 283 18.08 -7.01 -8.96
CA LEU A 283 19.10 -6.01 -9.21
C LEU A 283 20.50 -6.62 -9.09
N PRO A 284 21.56 -5.96 -9.61
CA PRO A 284 21.53 -4.73 -10.40
C PRO A 284 20.97 -4.94 -11.81
N PHE A 285 20.60 -3.84 -12.46
CA PHE A 285 20.41 -3.82 -13.90
C PHE A 285 21.70 -4.26 -14.61
N GLN A 286 21.55 -4.89 -15.77
CA GLN A 286 22.70 -5.40 -16.52
C GLN A 286 23.45 -4.26 -17.23
N HIS A 287 22.72 -3.22 -17.62
CA HIS A 287 23.26 -2.10 -18.38
C HIS A 287 22.86 -0.75 -17.79
N THR A 288 23.74 0.25 -17.92
CA THR A 288 23.51 1.61 -17.40
C THR A 288 22.29 2.29 -18.01
N PHE A 289 22.02 2.05 -19.30
CA PHE A 289 20.85 2.65 -19.96
C PHE A 289 19.52 2.16 -19.36
N GLU A 290 19.47 0.96 -18.77
CA GLU A 290 18.27 0.48 -18.08
C GLU A 290 18.08 1.24 -16.76
N MET A 291 19.17 1.53 -16.05
CA MET A 291 19.13 2.37 -14.85
C MET A 291 18.67 3.78 -15.17
N GLU A 292 19.17 4.35 -16.26
CA GLU A 292 18.78 5.67 -16.77
C GLU A 292 17.31 5.68 -17.18
N GLU A 293 16.87 4.71 -17.98
CA GLU A 293 15.47 4.54 -18.40
C GLU A 293 14.53 4.53 -17.19
N VAL A 294 14.84 3.74 -16.15
CA VAL A 294 13.98 3.66 -14.96
C VAL A 294 14.10 4.91 -14.09
N ALA A 295 15.30 5.43 -13.83
CA ALA A 295 15.52 6.58 -12.95
C ALA A 295 14.90 7.89 -13.50
N ASP A 296 14.79 8.01 -14.83
CA ASP A 296 14.25 9.20 -15.51
C ASP A 296 12.85 8.97 -16.11
N SER A 297 12.21 7.85 -15.78
CA SER A 297 10.87 7.52 -16.28
C SER A 297 9.74 8.35 -15.66
N GLY A 298 9.97 9.04 -14.52
CA GLY A 298 8.94 9.85 -13.88
C GLY A 298 9.43 10.69 -12.69
N GLU A 299 8.57 11.60 -12.25
CA GLU A 299 8.81 12.51 -11.12
C GLU A 299 8.63 11.80 -9.77
N VAL A 300 7.75 10.79 -9.72
CA VAL A 300 7.54 9.92 -8.56
C VAL A 300 7.98 8.51 -8.91
N LEU A 301 9.02 8.01 -8.26
CA LEU A 301 9.55 6.66 -8.48
C LEU A 301 9.28 5.77 -7.26
N ILE A 302 8.55 4.68 -7.48
CA ILE A 302 8.11 3.72 -6.46
C ILE A 302 8.81 2.39 -6.70
N LEU A 303 9.69 2.03 -5.77
CA LEU A 303 10.50 0.82 -5.78
C LEU A 303 9.77 -0.32 -5.04
N GLY A 304 9.85 -1.54 -5.56
CA GLY A 304 9.15 -2.70 -4.98
C GLY A 304 9.88 -4.01 -5.22
N TRP A 305 11.07 -4.14 -4.64
CA TRP A 305 11.85 -5.38 -4.69
C TRP A 305 11.93 -6.05 -3.33
N GLY A 306 12.17 -7.36 -3.36
CA GLY A 306 12.59 -8.11 -2.18
C GLY A 306 12.32 -9.60 -2.34
N LEU A 307 11.28 -9.95 -3.10
CA LEU A 307 10.74 -11.30 -3.12
C LEU A 307 11.72 -12.35 -3.65
N HIS A 308 12.50 -12.01 -4.66
CA HIS A 308 13.45 -12.93 -5.30
C HIS A 308 14.85 -12.92 -4.65
N TRP A 309 14.99 -12.24 -3.51
CA TRP A 309 16.21 -12.24 -2.72
C TRP A 309 16.13 -13.30 -1.63
N ASN A 310 17.26 -13.96 -1.37
CA ASN A 310 17.35 -15.09 -0.46
C ASN A 310 18.16 -14.72 0.77
N SER A 311 17.66 -15.08 1.96
CA SER A 311 18.38 -14.80 3.20
C SER A 311 19.65 -15.64 3.35
N ASP A 312 19.64 -16.86 2.81
CA ASP A 312 20.68 -17.87 3.07
C ASP A 312 20.62 -19.02 2.07
N ASN A 313 20.59 -18.71 0.76
CA ASN A 313 20.65 -19.74 -0.28
C ASN A 313 22.02 -19.78 -0.96
N PRO A 314 22.90 -20.73 -0.62
CA PRO A 314 24.24 -20.82 -1.18
C PRO A 314 24.25 -21.11 -2.69
N GLN A 315 23.15 -21.65 -3.25
CA GLN A 315 23.01 -21.88 -4.69
C GLN A 315 22.78 -20.58 -5.47
N HIS A 316 22.42 -19.50 -4.78
CA HIS A 316 22.18 -18.18 -5.36
C HIS A 316 22.96 -17.09 -4.61
N PRO A 317 24.30 -17.10 -4.65
CA PRO A 317 25.13 -16.17 -3.88
C PRO A 317 24.87 -14.69 -4.22
N LEU A 318 24.43 -14.41 -5.45
CA LEU A 318 24.05 -13.06 -5.89
C LEU A 318 22.73 -12.57 -5.30
N SER A 319 22.01 -13.41 -4.56
CA SER A 319 20.74 -13.08 -3.92
C SER A 319 20.83 -12.95 -2.40
N LEU A 320 22.03 -13.07 -1.83
CA LEU A 320 22.28 -12.94 -0.39
C LEU A 320 22.07 -11.50 0.12
N PRO A 321 21.87 -11.28 1.44
CA PRO A 321 21.65 -9.96 2.01
C PRO A 321 22.72 -8.92 1.64
N SER A 322 24.00 -9.30 1.62
CA SER A 322 25.10 -8.38 1.24
C SER A 322 25.04 -7.99 -0.24
N ALA A 323 24.68 -8.93 -1.13
CA ALA A 323 24.46 -8.66 -2.53
C ALA A 323 23.24 -7.75 -2.73
N TYR A 324 22.19 -7.92 -1.93
CA TYR A 324 21.01 -7.06 -1.97
C TYR A 324 21.34 -5.63 -1.55
N VAL A 325 22.07 -5.44 -0.45
CA VAL A 325 22.56 -4.12 0.00
C VAL A 325 23.39 -3.46 -1.10
N SER A 326 24.33 -4.21 -1.70
CA SER A 326 25.21 -3.68 -2.74
C SER A 326 24.44 -3.26 -3.99
N ALA A 327 23.57 -4.13 -4.50
CA ALA A 327 22.73 -3.86 -5.67
C ALA A 327 21.81 -2.66 -5.44
N MET A 328 21.17 -2.61 -4.26
CA MET A 328 20.26 -1.52 -3.92
C MET A 328 20.99 -0.20 -3.74
N LYS A 329 22.15 -0.20 -3.06
CA LYS A 329 23.00 0.98 -2.91
C LYS A 329 23.43 1.51 -4.28
N GLY A 330 23.83 0.63 -5.19
CA GLY A 330 24.26 0.99 -6.54
C GLY A 330 23.15 1.76 -7.28
N PHE A 331 21.93 1.22 -7.27
CA PHE A 331 20.81 1.87 -7.94
C PHE A 331 20.36 3.17 -7.25
N LEU A 332 20.28 3.20 -5.92
CA LEU A 332 19.94 4.43 -5.18
C LEU A 332 20.98 5.54 -5.40
N SER A 333 22.27 5.18 -5.41
CA SER A 333 23.36 6.10 -5.74
C SER A 333 23.23 6.64 -7.16
N PHE A 334 22.88 5.76 -8.11
CA PHE A 334 22.61 6.17 -9.49
C PHE A 334 21.46 7.18 -9.57
N ILE A 335 20.29 6.90 -8.99
CA ILE A 335 19.17 7.86 -8.95
C ILE A 335 19.60 9.18 -8.31
N ARG A 336 20.40 9.12 -7.25
CA ARG A 336 20.84 10.32 -6.53
C ARG A 336 21.66 11.25 -7.41
N HIS A 337 22.62 10.69 -8.15
CA HIS A 337 23.65 11.42 -8.87
C HIS A 337 23.33 11.66 -10.35
N ASN A 338 22.56 10.76 -10.96
CA ASN A 338 22.29 10.74 -12.39
C ASN A 338 20.80 10.92 -12.70
N GLY A 339 19.89 10.62 -11.77
CA GLY A 339 18.46 10.82 -11.96
C GLY A 339 18.13 12.31 -12.07
N THR A 340 17.63 12.71 -13.23
CA THR A 340 17.29 14.09 -13.57
C THR A 340 15.83 14.43 -13.28
N ARG A 341 14.93 13.43 -13.34
CA ARG A 341 13.48 13.65 -13.21
C ARG A 341 12.90 13.27 -11.85
N THR A 342 13.44 12.27 -11.17
CA THR A 342 12.89 11.78 -9.89
C THR A 342 12.96 12.88 -8.81
N GLN A 343 11.80 13.37 -8.38
CA GLN A 343 11.63 14.33 -7.29
C GLN A 343 11.26 13.65 -5.98
N LEU A 344 10.43 12.60 -6.06
CA LEU A 344 9.96 11.82 -4.94
C LEU A 344 10.35 10.35 -5.13
N LEU A 345 11.17 9.83 -4.21
CA LEU A 345 11.61 8.44 -4.21
C LEU A 345 10.97 7.66 -3.06
N VAL A 346 10.27 6.60 -3.41
CA VAL A 346 9.48 5.78 -2.48
C VAL A 346 9.90 4.32 -2.62
N HIS A 347 9.94 3.58 -1.51
CA HIS A 347 10.11 2.13 -1.48
C HIS A 347 8.90 1.49 -0.80
N ARG A 348 8.27 0.54 -1.48
CA ARG A 348 7.22 -0.31 -0.93
C ARG A 348 7.87 -1.44 -0.15
N GLU A 349 7.60 -1.49 1.15
CA GLU A 349 8.05 -2.58 2.02
C GLU A 349 7.66 -3.94 1.42
N THR A 350 8.54 -4.93 1.53
CA THR A 350 8.28 -6.28 1.05
C THR A 350 7.09 -6.87 1.80
N SER A 351 6.13 -7.43 1.08
CA SER A 351 5.04 -8.18 1.69
C SER A 351 5.54 -9.41 2.44
N ALA A 352 4.77 -9.85 3.43
CA ALA A 352 4.98 -11.13 4.08
C ALA A 352 4.92 -12.30 3.08
N GLN A 353 5.76 -13.30 3.33
CA GLN A 353 5.68 -14.63 2.73
C GLN A 353 5.22 -15.61 3.82
N HIS A 354 4.52 -16.66 3.44
CA HIS A 354 3.86 -17.56 4.40
C HIS A 354 4.23 -19.02 4.17
N PHE A 355 5.46 -19.30 3.76
CA PHE A 355 5.94 -20.68 3.65
C PHE A 355 6.05 -21.34 5.02
N ASP A 356 5.97 -22.67 5.08
CA ASP A 356 6.25 -23.44 6.30
C ASP A 356 7.76 -23.47 6.59
N ALA A 357 8.29 -22.31 6.96
CA ALA A 357 9.68 -22.07 7.28
C ALA A 357 9.80 -20.89 8.25
N ILE A 358 11.00 -20.73 8.83
CA ILE A 358 11.26 -19.64 9.76
C ILE A 358 11.00 -18.30 9.07
N ALA A 359 10.22 -17.44 9.74
CA ALA A 359 9.76 -16.14 9.25
C ALA A 359 8.94 -16.19 7.94
N GLY A 360 8.47 -17.37 7.55
CA GLY A 360 7.73 -17.58 6.30
C GLY A 360 8.58 -17.47 5.04
N ASP A 361 9.91 -17.48 5.14
CA ASP A 361 10.81 -17.14 4.03
C ASP A 361 11.00 -18.28 3.01
N TYR A 362 10.80 -17.98 1.73
CA TYR A 362 10.95 -18.94 0.63
C TYR A 362 12.33 -19.59 0.57
N SER A 363 13.39 -18.82 0.84
CA SER A 363 14.77 -19.30 0.72
C SER A 363 15.09 -20.41 1.72
N LYS A 364 14.42 -20.38 2.87
CA LYS A 364 14.52 -21.40 3.91
C LYS A 364 13.64 -22.60 3.58
N TRP A 365 12.38 -22.36 3.21
CA TRP A 365 11.46 -23.41 2.79
C TRP A 365 11.97 -24.22 1.60
N SER A 366 12.57 -23.55 0.61
CA SER A 366 13.07 -24.19 -0.60
C SER A 366 14.22 -25.17 -0.34
N GLN A 367 14.84 -25.13 0.84
CA GLN A 367 15.91 -26.04 1.27
C GLN A 367 15.41 -27.11 2.26
N THR A 368 14.19 -27.00 2.79
CA THR A 368 13.64 -27.93 3.79
C THR A 368 13.32 -29.29 3.15
N PRO A 369 13.77 -30.42 3.72
CA PRO A 369 13.30 -31.75 3.33
C PRO A 369 11.79 -31.89 3.64
N ASN A 370 11.02 -32.57 2.79
CA ASN A 370 9.58 -32.80 2.98
C ASN A 370 8.76 -31.51 3.13
N LYS A 371 8.97 -30.55 2.23
CA LYS A 371 8.26 -29.27 2.20
C LYS A 371 6.76 -29.44 2.27
N VAL A 372 6.15 -28.81 3.27
CA VAL A 372 4.70 -28.64 3.33
C VAL A 372 4.30 -27.61 2.29
N GLN A 373 3.33 -27.94 1.45
CA GLN A 373 2.86 -27.07 0.36
C GLN A 373 1.78 -26.06 0.81
N GLU A 374 1.36 -26.14 2.06
CA GLU A 374 0.36 -25.25 2.64
C GLU A 374 1.02 -23.99 3.20
N CYS A 375 0.39 -22.85 2.98
CA CYS A 375 0.81 -21.60 3.59
C CYS A 375 0.48 -21.61 5.09
N ARG A 376 1.39 -21.09 5.90
CA ARG A 376 1.34 -21.10 7.37
C ARG A 376 1.42 -19.67 7.91
N PRO A 377 0.79 -19.40 9.07
CA PRO A 377 1.05 -18.17 9.82
C PRO A 377 2.57 -18.01 10.07
N ILE A 378 3.07 -16.79 9.96
CA ILE A 378 4.48 -16.53 10.26
C ILE A 378 4.73 -16.72 11.77
N GLY A 379 5.63 -17.64 12.11
CA GLY A 379 6.26 -17.64 13.43
C GLY A 379 7.09 -16.36 13.56
N PHE A 380 6.69 -15.44 14.45
CA PHE A 380 7.32 -14.12 14.51
C PHE A 380 8.76 -14.20 15.02
N HIS A 381 9.70 -13.97 14.10
CA HIS A 381 11.13 -13.83 14.37
C HIS A 381 11.62 -12.52 13.76
N ALA A 382 11.49 -11.42 14.51
CA ALA A 382 11.71 -10.04 14.04
C ALA A 382 12.93 -9.87 13.12
N GLU A 383 14.08 -10.45 13.50
CA GLU A 383 15.32 -10.33 12.73
C GLU A 383 15.25 -10.99 11.34
N LEU A 384 14.52 -12.10 11.23
CA LEU A 384 14.38 -12.87 9.99
C LEU A 384 13.16 -12.43 9.19
N SER A 385 12.15 -11.83 9.80
CA SER A 385 10.99 -11.31 9.08
C SER A 385 11.30 -10.03 8.30
N THR A 386 12.20 -9.18 8.81
CA THR A 386 12.42 -7.83 8.25
C THR A 386 13.82 -7.65 7.66
N TRP A 387 14.53 -8.73 7.32
CA TRP A 387 15.92 -8.63 6.84
C TRP A 387 16.02 -7.82 5.53
N ARG A 388 15.04 -7.97 4.63
CA ARG A 388 14.97 -7.22 3.36
C ARG A 388 14.94 -5.71 3.60
N GLU A 389 14.12 -5.29 4.56
CA GLU A 389 13.97 -3.86 4.90
C GLU A 389 15.17 -3.31 5.65
N ARG A 390 15.85 -4.15 6.45
CA ARG A 390 17.17 -3.79 7.01
C ARG A 390 18.19 -3.55 5.89
N CYS A 391 18.22 -4.41 4.86
CA CYS A 391 19.11 -4.23 3.71
C CYS A 391 18.79 -2.95 2.92
N VAL A 392 17.52 -2.65 2.66
CA VAL A 392 17.11 -1.42 1.96
C VAL A 392 17.48 -0.18 2.78
N LYS A 393 17.22 -0.19 4.10
CA LYS A 393 17.63 0.88 5.00
C LYS A 393 19.13 1.10 4.99
N GLU A 394 19.91 0.03 5.09
CA GLU A 394 21.37 0.11 5.03
C GLU A 394 21.84 0.68 3.68
N ALA A 395 21.31 0.17 2.56
CA ALA A 395 21.63 0.64 1.22
C ALA A 395 21.30 2.14 1.03
N ALA A 396 20.15 2.58 1.54
CA ALA A 396 19.74 3.98 1.48
C ALA A 396 20.70 4.89 2.25
N LEU A 397 21.07 4.51 3.48
CA LEU A 397 22.05 5.24 4.28
C LEU A 397 23.42 5.28 3.60
N GLN A 398 23.87 4.18 2.99
CA GLN A 398 25.13 4.13 2.25
C GLN A 398 25.11 4.93 0.95
N ALA A 399 23.96 5.07 0.29
CA ALA A 399 23.74 5.99 -0.84
C ALA A 399 23.48 7.44 -0.37
N GLY A 400 23.49 7.66 0.95
CA GLY A 400 23.34 8.92 1.65
C GLY A 400 21.94 9.55 1.57
N TYR A 401 20.91 8.73 1.42
CA TYR A 401 19.53 9.12 1.63
C TYR A 401 19.20 9.14 3.14
N HIS A 402 18.22 9.96 3.50
CA HIS A 402 17.54 9.83 4.78
C HIS A 402 16.39 8.82 4.65
N TYR A 403 16.49 7.70 5.36
CA TYR A 403 15.46 6.65 5.35
C TYR A 403 14.34 7.00 6.34
N ARG A 404 13.09 7.07 5.87
CA ARG A 404 11.93 7.42 6.71
C ARG A 404 10.71 6.59 6.32
N VAL A 405 10.00 6.03 7.29
CA VAL A 405 8.73 5.33 7.06
C VAL A 405 7.61 6.36 6.91
N ALA A 406 6.71 6.13 5.97
CA ALA A 406 5.54 6.95 5.74
C ALA A 406 4.56 6.83 6.92
N ASP A 407 4.30 7.94 7.58
CA ASP A 407 3.33 8.05 8.68
C ASP A 407 2.74 9.46 8.78
N THR A 408 1.75 9.62 9.64
CA THR A 408 1.04 10.90 9.83
C THR A 408 1.83 11.93 10.64
N SER A 409 3.00 11.54 11.17
CA SER A 409 3.90 12.41 11.93
C SER A 409 4.99 13.04 11.05
N MET A 410 5.00 12.74 9.75
CA MET A 410 5.95 13.31 8.81
C MET A 410 5.80 14.84 8.76
N PRO A 411 6.90 15.60 8.97
CA PRO A 411 6.83 17.06 8.99
C PRO A 411 6.57 17.60 7.57
N PRO A 412 5.79 18.68 7.40
CA PRO A 412 5.62 19.34 6.11
C PRO A 412 6.97 19.66 5.46
N ILE A 413 7.04 19.55 4.13
CA ILE A 413 8.23 19.97 3.39
C ILE A 413 8.18 21.49 3.30
N LEU A 414 9.02 22.15 4.09
CA LEU A 414 9.23 23.57 3.95
C LEU A 414 9.91 23.80 2.60
N HIS A 415 9.12 24.13 1.58
CA HIS A 415 9.66 24.72 0.37
C HIS A 415 10.36 25.99 0.81
N THR A 416 11.70 25.97 0.84
CA THR A 416 12.50 27.18 0.96
C THR A 416 12.15 27.98 -0.28
N GLY A 417 11.10 28.81 -0.15
CA GLY A 417 10.50 29.52 -1.26
C GLY A 417 11.63 30.14 -2.06
N SER A 418 11.65 29.90 -3.36
CA SER A 418 12.49 30.67 -4.25
C SER A 418 12.00 32.10 -4.09
N SER A 419 12.64 32.83 -3.19
CA SER A 419 12.36 34.23 -2.92
C SER A 419 12.91 35.04 -4.08
N GLN A 420 12.36 34.82 -5.27
CA GLN A 420 12.45 35.70 -6.42
C GLN A 420 11.35 36.75 -6.23
N GLY A 421 11.75 37.93 -5.79
CA GLY A 421 10.93 39.13 -5.88
C GLY A 421 10.23 39.54 -4.59
N ASN A 422 10.98 40.15 -3.67
CA ASN A 422 10.56 41.43 -3.11
C ASN A 422 11.76 42.14 -2.49
N ASN A 423 12.37 43.00 -3.30
CA ASN A 423 13.38 43.96 -2.89
C ASN A 423 12.74 44.99 -1.95
N GLY A 424 12.70 44.69 -0.64
CA GLY A 424 12.06 45.59 0.31
C GLY A 424 12.40 45.31 1.76
N ARG A 425 13.58 45.76 2.20
CA ARG A 425 13.91 46.14 3.59
C ARG A 425 13.45 45.19 4.71
N SER A 426 14.24 44.16 5.00
CA SER A 426 14.41 43.72 6.40
C SER A 426 15.76 43.03 6.57
N ALA A 427 16.78 43.81 6.94
CA ALA A 427 18.18 43.41 7.00
C ALA A 427 18.60 42.82 8.37
N ILE A 428 17.71 42.75 9.36
CA ILE A 428 18.14 42.57 10.76
C ILE A 428 18.05 41.11 11.27
N ASN A 429 17.36 40.20 10.58
CA ASN A 429 17.23 38.79 11.03
C ASN A 429 17.97 37.73 10.18
N LYS A 430 18.85 38.14 9.25
CA LYS A 430 19.55 37.18 8.37
C LYS A 430 20.72 36.44 9.05
N GLU A 431 21.34 37.01 10.08
CA GLU A 431 22.58 36.45 10.63
C GLU A 431 22.37 35.22 11.54
N LEU A 432 21.25 35.13 12.27
CA LEU A 432 21.01 34.01 13.20
C LEU A 432 20.55 32.72 12.49
N VAL A 433 19.99 32.83 11.28
CA VAL A 433 19.56 31.67 10.47
C VAL A 433 20.73 31.10 9.66
N GLN A 434 21.75 31.91 9.35
CA GLN A 434 22.86 31.51 8.48
C GLN A 434 23.84 30.52 9.15
N GLN A 435 23.99 30.54 10.48
CA GLN A 435 25.02 29.73 11.16
C GLN A 435 24.66 28.25 11.39
N ASN A 436 23.37 27.89 11.35
CA ASN A 436 22.93 26.48 11.35
C ASN A 436 22.70 25.92 9.93
N ALA A 437 22.93 26.75 8.91
CA ALA A 437 22.64 26.42 7.54
C ALA A 437 23.83 25.74 6.82
N THR A 438 24.99 25.55 7.43
CA THR A 438 26.17 25.02 6.71
C THR A 438 26.09 23.54 6.26
N SER A 439 24.95 22.85 6.48
CA SER A 439 24.58 21.58 5.84
C SER A 439 23.46 21.75 4.77
N LEU A 440 23.40 22.91 4.10
CA LEU A 440 22.25 23.54 3.42
C LEU A 440 21.60 22.84 2.21
N HIS A 441 22.01 21.63 1.84
CA HIS A 441 21.21 20.85 0.88
C HIS A 441 20.30 19.91 1.66
N PRO A 442 18.96 20.05 1.58
CA PRO A 442 18.05 19.11 2.22
C PRO A 442 18.43 17.71 1.73
N ARG A 443 18.77 16.83 2.68
CA ARG A 443 19.18 15.46 2.35
C ARG A 443 18.01 14.81 1.61
N LYS A 444 18.28 14.20 0.45
CA LYS A 444 17.28 13.42 -0.29
C LYS A 444 16.71 12.33 0.63
N GLU A 445 15.40 12.18 0.67
CA GLU A 445 14.74 11.14 1.47
C GLU A 445 14.42 9.92 0.60
N LEU A 446 14.53 8.72 1.19
CA LEU A 446 13.87 7.52 0.69
C LEU A 446 12.70 7.23 1.64
N LEU A 447 11.48 7.39 1.14
CA LEU A 447 10.26 7.22 1.92
C LEU A 447 9.75 5.79 1.79
N VAL A 448 9.35 5.15 2.89
CA VAL A 448 8.95 3.74 2.89
C VAL A 448 7.46 3.57 3.15
N LEU A 449 6.76 2.86 2.27
CA LEU A 449 5.35 2.51 2.45
C LEU A 449 5.26 1.23 3.29
N PRO A 450 4.77 1.29 4.55
CA PRO A 450 4.66 0.11 5.40
C PRO A 450 3.66 -0.90 4.82
N TYR A 451 4.02 -2.18 4.85
CA TYR A 451 3.23 -3.25 4.24
C TYR A 451 3.43 -4.64 4.87
N TYR A 452 4.63 -4.94 5.40
CA TYR A 452 4.94 -6.25 5.93
C TYR A 452 4.01 -6.62 7.10
N ASN A 453 3.90 -5.72 8.09
CA ASN A 453 3.07 -5.96 9.27
C ASN A 453 1.59 -6.12 8.93
N PHE A 454 1.11 -5.40 7.90
CA PHE A 454 -0.27 -5.53 7.43
C PHE A 454 -0.51 -6.89 6.79
N THR A 455 0.43 -7.39 5.99
CA THR A 455 0.27 -8.66 5.24
C THR A 455 0.61 -9.90 6.07
N ALA A 456 1.41 -9.79 7.12
CA ALA A 456 1.86 -10.90 7.98
C ALA A 456 0.76 -11.78 8.64
N PRO A 457 -0.44 -11.29 8.98
CA PRO A 457 -1.50 -12.16 9.50
C PRO A 457 -2.31 -12.87 8.39
N HIS A 458 -2.10 -12.54 7.11
CA HIS A 458 -2.98 -12.92 5.99
C HIS A 458 -2.47 -14.11 5.17
N TYR A 459 -2.00 -15.16 5.85
CA TYR A 459 -1.52 -16.38 5.20
C TYR A 459 -2.62 -17.15 4.44
N ASP A 460 -3.87 -16.93 4.81
CA ASP A 460 -5.08 -17.52 4.20
C ASP A 460 -5.47 -16.82 2.88
N GLN A 461 -4.88 -15.65 2.62
CA GLN A 461 -5.10 -14.88 1.39
C GLN A 461 -4.20 -15.33 0.25
N HIS A 462 -3.45 -16.43 0.39
CA HIS A 462 -2.69 -17.04 -0.70
C HIS A 462 -3.53 -18.03 -1.51
N PRO A 463 -3.27 -18.20 -2.81
CA PRO A 463 -3.94 -19.23 -3.60
C PRO A 463 -3.61 -20.63 -3.04
N PRO A 464 -4.61 -21.50 -2.83
CA PRO A 464 -4.39 -22.88 -2.40
C PRO A 464 -3.75 -23.68 -3.54
N GLU A 465 -2.42 -23.77 -3.55
CA GLU A 465 -1.71 -24.50 -4.59
C GLU A 465 -1.10 -25.82 -4.08
N LYS A 466 -1.05 -26.82 -4.96
CA LYS A 466 -0.20 -28.01 -4.75
C LYS A 466 1.29 -27.68 -4.84
N GLU A 467 1.63 -26.52 -5.41
CA GLU A 467 3.00 -26.01 -5.61
C GLU A 467 3.35 -24.87 -4.64
N ALA A 468 2.46 -24.55 -3.68
CA ALA A 468 2.68 -23.61 -2.59
C ALA A 468 3.06 -22.18 -3.00
N ASP A 469 2.21 -21.49 -3.76
CA ASP A 469 2.37 -20.04 -3.91
C ASP A 469 1.95 -19.31 -2.62
N CYS A 470 2.87 -19.29 -1.66
CA CYS A 470 2.76 -18.57 -0.38
C CYS A 470 3.47 -17.22 -0.43
N THR A 471 3.48 -16.64 -1.63
CA THR A 471 4.17 -15.40 -1.97
C THR A 471 3.20 -14.39 -2.53
N HIS A 472 2.43 -14.78 -3.55
CA HIS A 472 1.44 -13.92 -4.19
C HIS A 472 0.10 -14.04 -3.50
N TYR A 473 -0.61 -12.94 -3.41
CA TYR A 473 -1.90 -12.91 -2.74
C TYR A 473 -3.01 -13.07 -3.77
N CYS A 474 -4.09 -13.69 -3.31
CA CYS A 474 -5.36 -13.63 -3.98
C CYS A 474 -5.80 -12.17 -4.10
N PRO A 475 -6.30 -11.78 -5.26
CA PRO A 475 -6.66 -10.38 -5.47
C PRO A 475 -7.79 -9.93 -4.52
N SER A 476 -7.67 -8.71 -3.98
CA SER A 476 -8.59 -8.12 -3.00
C SER A 476 -8.46 -6.59 -3.00
N PRO A 477 -9.55 -5.81 -2.78
CA PRO A 477 -9.46 -4.36 -2.76
C PRO A 477 -8.79 -3.86 -1.48
N PHE A 478 -8.87 -4.67 -0.43
CA PHE A 478 -8.39 -4.33 0.91
C PHE A 478 -6.89 -4.53 1.06
N LEU A 479 -6.34 -5.45 0.28
CA LEU A 479 -4.95 -5.84 0.39
C LEU A 479 -4.00 -4.67 0.15
N PHE A 480 -4.29 -3.82 -0.83
CA PHE A 480 -3.39 -2.75 -1.26
C PHE A 480 -3.72 -1.37 -0.65
N LEU A 481 -4.83 -1.23 0.09
CA LEU A 481 -5.21 0.02 0.76
C LEU A 481 -4.09 0.63 1.61
N PRO A 482 -3.32 -0.14 2.41
CA PRO A 482 -2.22 0.43 3.19
C PRO A 482 -1.17 1.14 2.34
N LEU A 483 -0.90 0.61 1.13
CA LEU A 483 0.06 1.19 0.21
C LEU A 483 -0.49 2.48 -0.40
N TRP A 484 -1.75 2.50 -0.82
CA TRP A 484 -2.38 3.70 -1.39
C TRP A 484 -2.51 4.81 -0.35
N ARG A 485 -2.93 4.49 0.88
CA ARG A 485 -2.98 5.45 1.99
C ARG A 485 -1.62 6.05 2.30
N SER A 486 -0.60 5.19 2.42
CA SER A 486 0.77 5.65 2.72
C SER A 486 1.35 6.48 1.58
N LEU A 487 1.09 6.10 0.32
CA LEU A 487 1.52 6.86 -0.86
C LEU A 487 0.83 8.21 -0.91
N ARG A 488 -0.48 8.28 -0.63
CA ARG A 488 -1.21 9.55 -0.53
C ARG A 488 -0.60 10.45 0.52
N ILE A 489 -0.33 9.97 1.74
CA ILE A 489 0.30 10.79 2.80
C ILE A 489 1.61 11.41 2.31
N VAL A 490 2.43 10.61 1.64
CA VAL A 490 3.71 11.05 1.09
C VAL A 490 3.52 12.08 -0.04
N MET A 491 2.54 11.86 -0.93
CA MET A 491 2.26 12.79 -2.02
C MET A 491 1.59 14.08 -1.54
N ASP A 492 0.63 14.03 -0.62
CA ASP A 492 0.03 15.21 0.02
C ASP A 492 1.12 16.02 0.73
N ARG A 493 2.09 15.40 1.38
CA ARG A 493 3.22 16.13 2.00
C ARG A 493 4.10 16.87 0.98
N GLN A 494 4.27 16.33 -0.22
CA GLN A 494 5.18 16.84 -1.24
C GLN A 494 4.51 17.79 -2.24
N TYR A 495 3.22 17.59 -2.51
CA TYR A 495 2.47 18.23 -3.59
C TYR A 495 1.11 18.77 -3.14
N GLY A 496 0.62 18.44 -1.93
CA GLY A 496 -0.66 18.93 -1.40
C GLY A 496 -0.50 20.20 -0.59
#